data_AF-A0A812USQ2-F1
#
_entry.id   AF-A0A812USQ2-F1
#
_cell.length_a   1.000
_cell.length_b   1.000
_cell.length_c   1.000
_cell.angle_alpha   90.00
_cell.angle_beta   90.00
_cell.angle_gamma   90.00
#
_symmetry.space_group_name_H-M   'P 1'
#
loop_
_entity.id
_entity.type
_entity.pdbx_description
1 polymer ?
#
loop_
_entity_poly.entity_id
_entity_poly.type
_entity_poly.pdbx_seq_one_letter_code
_entity_poly.pdbx_strand_id
1 'polypeptide(L)'
;MAFRCILAALAARCAALDHPLAQDNECFQKEECSLHALQRRAEARKVAAHAASPDVAIPGMGDLPEEGDEPVIQDTAEDDSDTAEDAEEDQSEESSEQDTPQVEEPAGEGPSMPPLPSRPPMPVPKTVKFMNPVVVKSNFLYDSVTGKRFFAKGVAYNPRNERYDHSFGSSVQVEGWVDHCAPGHPKGGEWTYTEDVIADEHEDMWSEDLEAIANLGANTVRLYNVDPQNNHSKFMNKAASLGIYVIVPLNGKDWGFLPAFPAPDCYTQEIEGYGNVGVNALSFAKQVVKEFSQFNNTLLFTVANELAQNDKNGWAAFPCVKALTRDVHLYQKSCGSSMRRVPLIYSDVDMGAGDRGQVAQYLTCALDSEDDAVDVYGLNVYSWCDETYPGGGLEDNFQYSPYYEIKKDFKDLSVPMLFTEFGCNLGVFKTKCPYPDGRRWPEVKHLVGKDMGQIISGAIAFQFSMDKEEYGLTLSPNFLANQTKLYLLDNYFNLQKVFHEYNVSSEWDATPKEVAQCNFVPSEVHAMEDTHKRPHCPSESVWLKIMKKHRVDKLSNWTQIPPTPNATQTALWNVGGQAECPAAEISTAMQANNLLHDCPWLPHGTWGFDHPVTLNPKPYTLNPKP
;
A
#
# COMPACT_ATOMS: atom_id res chain seq x y z
N MET A 1 -39.97 -26.43 -26.70
CA MET A 1 -40.29 -25.19 -25.96
C MET A 1 -39.36 -24.95 -24.77
N ALA A 2 -39.08 -25.94 -23.92
CA ALA A 2 -38.17 -25.78 -22.77
C ALA A 2 -36.74 -25.26 -23.11
N PHE A 3 -36.18 -25.63 -24.27
CA PHE A 3 -34.85 -25.16 -24.70
C PHE A 3 -34.81 -23.68 -25.15
N ARG A 4 -35.96 -23.11 -25.56
CA ARG A 4 -36.06 -21.70 -25.96
C ARG A 4 -36.26 -20.76 -24.76
N CYS A 5 -36.93 -21.21 -23.70
CA CYS A 5 -37.07 -20.44 -22.46
C CYS A 5 -35.74 -20.30 -21.69
N ILE A 6 -34.87 -21.31 -21.74
CA ILE A 6 -33.54 -21.25 -21.10
C ILE A 6 -32.62 -20.26 -21.83
N LEU A 7 -32.65 -20.22 -23.17
CA LEU A 7 -31.88 -19.25 -23.96
C LEU A 7 -32.39 -17.81 -23.82
N ALA A 8 -33.70 -17.60 -23.69
CA ALA A 8 -34.27 -16.28 -23.42
C ALA A 8 -33.94 -15.76 -22.01
N ALA A 9 -33.92 -16.63 -21.00
CA ALA A 9 -33.52 -16.27 -19.63
C ALA A 9 -32.01 -15.98 -19.51
N LEU A 10 -31.16 -16.63 -20.31
CA LEU A 10 -29.74 -16.34 -20.41
C LEU A 10 -29.46 -15.04 -21.17
N ALA A 11 -30.20 -14.75 -22.25
CA ALA A 11 -30.07 -13.51 -23.02
C ALA A 11 -30.53 -12.27 -22.22
N ALA A 12 -31.62 -12.37 -21.46
CA ALA A 12 -32.08 -11.30 -20.57
C ALA A 12 -31.12 -11.06 -19.40
N ARG A 13 -30.40 -12.09 -18.93
CA ARG A 13 -29.36 -11.95 -17.90
C ARG A 13 -28.05 -11.35 -18.44
N CYS A 14 -27.72 -11.52 -19.71
CA CYS A 14 -26.59 -10.82 -20.34
C CYS A 14 -26.90 -9.34 -20.65
N ALA A 15 -28.13 -9.02 -21.08
CA ALA A 15 -28.50 -7.62 -21.38
C ALA A 15 -28.52 -6.72 -20.12
N ALA A 16 -28.81 -7.28 -18.94
CA ALA A 16 -28.73 -6.56 -17.66
C ALA A 16 -27.28 -6.33 -17.17
N LEU A 17 -26.28 -6.99 -17.76
CA LEU A 17 -24.86 -6.81 -17.48
C LEU A 17 -24.19 -5.78 -18.39
N ASP A 18 -24.78 -5.44 -19.54
CA ASP A 18 -24.21 -4.49 -20.51
C ASP A 18 -24.56 -3.03 -20.18
N HIS A 19 -25.65 -2.76 -19.47
CA HIS A 19 -26.09 -1.40 -19.16
C HIS A 19 -25.22 -0.63 -18.14
N PRO A 20 -24.54 -1.26 -17.17
CA PRO A 20 -23.55 -0.57 -16.31
C PRO A 20 -22.21 -0.29 -17.02
N LEU A 21 -21.92 -0.97 -18.14
CA LEU A 21 -20.61 -0.90 -18.83
C LEU A 21 -20.56 0.18 -19.93
N ALA A 22 -21.71 0.68 -20.38
CA ALA A 22 -21.78 1.68 -21.45
C ALA A 22 -21.54 3.12 -20.96
N GLN A 23 -21.66 3.40 -19.66
CA GLN A 23 -21.38 4.71 -19.07
C GLN A 23 -19.87 4.96 -18.78
N ASP A 24 -19.01 3.96 -19.01
CA ASP A 24 -17.56 4.06 -18.72
C ASP A 24 -16.76 4.85 -19.79
N ASN A 25 -17.36 5.22 -20.93
CA ASN A 25 -16.63 5.87 -22.03
C ASN A 25 -16.46 7.40 -21.90
N GLU A 26 -17.03 8.04 -20.88
CA GLU A 26 -16.78 9.47 -20.60
C GLU A 26 -15.82 9.72 -19.42
N CYS A 27 -15.22 8.67 -18.82
CA CYS A 27 -14.37 8.82 -17.62
C CYS A 27 -12.89 9.10 -17.93
N PHE A 28 -12.59 10.12 -18.74
CA PHE A 28 -11.19 10.50 -19.05
C PHE A 28 -10.61 11.65 -18.21
N GLN A 29 -11.39 12.28 -17.30
CA GLN A 29 -10.96 13.50 -16.59
C GLN A 29 -11.32 13.60 -15.09
N LYS A 30 -11.72 12.53 -14.40
CA LYS A 30 -12.05 12.62 -12.96
C LYS A 30 -11.41 11.50 -12.14
N GLU A 31 -10.63 11.90 -11.13
CA GLU A 31 -9.98 11.05 -10.11
C GLU A 31 -10.96 10.19 -9.29
N GLU A 32 -12.28 10.44 -9.38
CA GLU A 32 -13.32 9.78 -8.59
C GLU A 32 -13.72 8.37 -9.09
N CYS A 33 -13.32 7.97 -10.31
CA CYS A 33 -13.78 6.72 -10.93
C CYS A 33 -13.05 5.44 -10.45
N SER A 34 -11.79 5.53 -10.02
CA SER A 34 -10.96 4.36 -9.70
C SER A 34 -11.41 3.64 -8.42
N LEU A 35 -11.88 4.38 -7.43
CA LEU A 35 -12.28 3.83 -6.13
C LEU A 35 -13.63 3.08 -6.18
N HIS A 36 -14.56 3.57 -7.00
CA HIS A 36 -15.83 2.90 -7.25
C HIS A 36 -15.65 1.55 -7.95
N ALA A 37 -14.54 1.32 -8.67
CA ALA A 37 -14.27 0.04 -9.31
C ALA A 37 -13.96 -1.09 -8.31
N LEU A 38 -13.27 -0.81 -7.21
CA LEU A 38 -13.05 -1.77 -6.11
C LEU A 38 -14.36 -2.12 -5.40
N GLN A 39 -15.21 -1.13 -5.13
CA GLN A 39 -16.53 -1.30 -4.52
C GLN A 39 -17.47 -2.12 -5.42
N ARG A 40 -17.53 -1.80 -6.72
CA ARG A 40 -18.35 -2.53 -7.70
C ARG A 40 -17.85 -3.98 -7.92
N ARG A 41 -16.53 -4.22 -7.89
CA ARG A 41 -15.96 -5.58 -7.98
C ARG A 41 -16.21 -6.41 -6.72
N ALA A 42 -16.24 -5.81 -5.53
CA ALA A 42 -16.60 -6.48 -4.28
C ALA A 42 -18.09 -6.89 -4.25
N GLU A 43 -18.99 -6.02 -4.73
CA GLU A 43 -20.42 -6.33 -4.87
C GLU A 43 -20.68 -7.43 -5.92
N ALA A 44 -20.00 -7.39 -7.07
CA ALA A 44 -20.11 -8.43 -8.09
C ALA A 44 -19.66 -9.81 -7.57
N ARG A 45 -18.70 -9.86 -6.64
CA ARG A 45 -18.21 -11.10 -6.01
C ARG A 45 -19.22 -11.70 -5.01
N LYS A 46 -20.06 -10.89 -4.34
CA LYS A 46 -21.16 -11.42 -3.49
C LYS A 46 -22.18 -12.22 -4.30
N VAL A 47 -22.50 -11.76 -5.51
CA VAL A 47 -23.46 -12.43 -6.40
C VAL A 47 -22.88 -13.75 -6.94
N ALA A 48 -21.58 -13.80 -7.23
CA ALA A 48 -20.92 -15.02 -7.71
C ALA A 48 -20.76 -16.11 -6.63
N ALA A 49 -20.49 -15.72 -5.37
CA ALA A 49 -20.32 -16.66 -4.27
C ALA A 49 -21.62 -17.39 -3.87
N HIS A 50 -22.79 -16.76 -4.06
CA HIS A 50 -24.09 -17.43 -3.84
C HIS A 50 -24.50 -18.38 -4.98
N ALA A 51 -23.85 -18.30 -6.15
CA ALA A 51 -24.17 -19.14 -7.30
C ALA A 51 -23.30 -20.42 -7.40
N ALA A 52 -22.27 -20.56 -6.57
CA ALA A 52 -21.29 -21.65 -6.65
C ALA A 52 -21.27 -22.48 -5.36
N SER A 53 -22.33 -23.26 -5.11
CA SER A 53 -22.28 -24.41 -4.22
C SER A 53 -22.97 -25.60 -4.92
N PRO A 54 -22.24 -26.65 -5.34
CA PRO A 54 -22.87 -27.91 -5.71
C PRO A 54 -23.00 -28.82 -4.47
N ASP A 55 -23.92 -29.78 -4.57
CA ASP A 55 -24.14 -30.93 -3.67
C ASP A 55 -25.11 -30.77 -2.50
N VAL A 56 -26.41 -30.88 -2.80
CA VAL A 56 -27.35 -31.62 -1.95
C VAL A 56 -28.17 -32.58 -2.83
N ALA A 57 -28.00 -33.88 -2.58
CA ALA A 57 -28.73 -34.96 -3.22
C ALA A 57 -30.20 -35.00 -2.75
N ILE A 58 -31.11 -35.20 -3.71
CA ILE A 58 -32.54 -35.43 -3.48
C ILE A 58 -32.76 -36.92 -3.13
N PRO A 59 -33.60 -37.23 -2.12
CA PRO A 59 -34.53 -38.34 -2.31
C PRO A 59 -35.94 -38.07 -1.75
N GLY A 60 -36.95 -38.49 -2.53
CA GLY A 60 -38.23 -38.95 -1.99
C GLY A 60 -39.48 -38.21 -2.48
N MET A 61 -40.13 -38.76 -3.51
CA MET A 61 -41.55 -38.52 -3.84
C MET A 61 -42.47 -39.03 -2.72
N GLY A 62 -43.53 -38.27 -2.42
CA GLY A 62 -44.65 -38.71 -1.59
C GLY A 62 -45.74 -37.63 -1.45
N ASP A 63 -46.77 -37.77 -2.29
CA ASP A 63 -48.20 -37.44 -2.11
C ASP A 63 -48.69 -36.00 -1.85
N LEU A 64 -49.47 -35.51 -2.84
CA LEU A 64 -50.49 -34.44 -2.77
C LEU A 64 -51.74 -34.92 -1.97
N PRO A 65 -52.57 -34.02 -1.39
CA PRO A 65 -53.64 -33.38 -2.17
C PRO A 65 -54.00 -31.91 -1.84
N GLU A 66 -54.32 -31.19 -2.93
CA GLU A 66 -55.48 -30.32 -3.24
C GLU A 66 -55.89 -29.03 -2.48
N GLU A 67 -56.12 -28.04 -3.36
CA GLU A 67 -57.14 -26.97 -3.41
C GLU A 67 -56.90 -25.57 -2.79
N GLY A 68 -57.03 -24.54 -3.65
CA GLY A 68 -57.51 -23.21 -3.26
C GLY A 68 -56.89 -21.98 -3.96
N ASP A 69 -57.48 -21.62 -5.11
CA ASP A 69 -57.68 -20.25 -5.65
C ASP A 69 -56.55 -19.44 -6.33
N GLU A 70 -56.77 -19.20 -7.63
CA GLU A 70 -56.31 -18.10 -8.51
C GLU A 70 -57.56 -17.22 -8.85
N PRO A 71 -57.52 -16.07 -9.60
CA PRO A 71 -56.46 -15.52 -10.49
C PRO A 71 -56.32 -13.96 -10.50
N VAL A 72 -55.38 -13.44 -11.32
CA VAL A 72 -55.61 -12.58 -12.53
C VAL A 72 -54.43 -11.61 -12.79
N ILE A 73 -53.79 -11.80 -13.96
CA ILE A 73 -52.93 -10.85 -14.68
C ILE A 73 -53.74 -10.26 -15.84
N GLN A 74 -53.57 -8.98 -16.14
CA GLN A 74 -53.93 -8.40 -17.44
C GLN A 74 -52.73 -7.63 -18.03
N ASP A 75 -52.26 -8.13 -19.16
CA ASP A 75 -51.48 -7.42 -20.19
C ASP A 75 -52.37 -6.46 -20.97
N THR A 76 -51.83 -5.32 -21.37
CA THR A 76 -52.11 -4.72 -22.69
C THR A 76 -50.87 -3.99 -23.19
N ALA A 77 -50.35 -4.49 -24.32
CA ALA A 77 -49.41 -3.81 -25.21
C ALA A 77 -50.18 -3.18 -26.38
N GLU A 78 -49.62 -2.11 -26.95
CA GLU A 78 -49.75 -1.58 -28.34
C GLU A 78 -49.20 -0.14 -28.33
N ASP A 79 -48.65 0.47 -29.39
CA ASP A 79 -47.79 0.11 -30.53
C ASP A 79 -47.45 1.48 -31.18
N ASP A 80 -46.25 1.62 -31.78
CA ASP A 80 -45.90 2.54 -32.89
C ASP A 80 -46.12 4.09 -32.74
N SER A 81 -45.33 5.02 -33.29
CA SER A 81 -44.37 5.02 -34.39
C SER A 81 -43.46 6.27 -34.36
N ASP A 82 -42.31 6.15 -35.01
CA ASP A 82 -41.37 7.21 -35.40
C ASP A 82 -41.97 8.25 -36.38
N THR A 83 -41.54 9.51 -36.28
CA THR A 83 -41.13 10.35 -37.43
C THR A 83 -40.29 11.55 -36.98
N ALA A 84 -39.14 11.73 -37.63
CA ALA A 84 -38.27 12.91 -37.57
C ALA A 84 -38.72 13.96 -38.61
N GLU A 85 -38.44 15.25 -38.35
CA GLU A 85 -37.90 16.23 -39.34
C GLU A 85 -37.75 17.65 -38.71
N ASP A 86 -36.48 18.10 -38.67
CA ASP A 86 -35.88 19.39 -39.04
C ASP A 86 -36.49 20.78 -38.73
N ALA A 87 -35.63 21.57 -38.08
CA ALA A 87 -35.16 22.95 -38.36
C ALA A 87 -36.11 24.17 -38.34
N GLU A 88 -35.74 25.18 -37.54
CA GLU A 88 -35.51 26.57 -38.00
C GLU A 88 -34.74 27.40 -36.95
N GLU A 89 -33.71 28.11 -37.41
CA GLU A 89 -32.99 29.18 -36.69
C GLU A 89 -33.85 30.46 -36.66
N ASP A 90 -33.83 31.23 -35.56
CA ASP A 90 -33.73 32.69 -35.70
C ASP A 90 -33.17 33.38 -34.43
N GLN A 91 -32.43 34.47 -34.66
CA GLN A 91 -31.71 35.29 -33.68
C GLN A 91 -32.55 36.49 -33.21
N SER A 92 -32.41 36.89 -31.94
CA SER A 92 -32.56 38.26 -31.36
C SER A 92 -32.78 38.10 -29.85
N GLU A 93 -32.39 38.95 -28.91
CA GLU A 93 -31.72 40.26 -28.89
C GLU A 93 -31.16 40.42 -27.46
N GLU A 94 -30.08 41.17 -27.36
CA GLU A 94 -29.37 41.53 -26.14
C GLU A 94 -30.18 42.56 -25.32
N SER A 95 -30.42 42.31 -24.03
CA SER A 95 -30.75 43.41 -23.10
C SER A 95 -30.19 43.17 -21.70
N SER A 96 -29.40 44.15 -21.28
CA SER A 96 -28.75 44.30 -19.99
C SER A 96 -29.75 44.68 -18.89
N GLU A 97 -29.81 43.91 -17.81
CA GLU A 97 -30.42 44.35 -16.55
C GLU A 97 -29.36 44.56 -15.45
N GLN A 98 -29.57 45.66 -14.73
CA GLN A 98 -28.64 46.32 -13.84
C GLN A 98 -28.60 45.69 -12.44
N ASP A 99 -27.40 45.57 -11.90
CA ASP A 99 -27.09 45.22 -10.51
C ASP A 99 -27.83 46.13 -9.51
N THR A 100 -28.54 45.52 -8.56
CA THR A 100 -28.90 46.15 -7.28
C THR A 100 -28.18 45.39 -6.16
N PRO A 101 -27.45 46.07 -5.26
CA PRO A 101 -26.68 45.38 -4.23
C PRO A 101 -27.64 44.88 -3.14
N GLN A 102 -27.79 43.56 -3.03
CA GLN A 102 -28.41 42.97 -1.85
C GLN A 102 -27.42 43.03 -0.69
N VAL A 103 -27.88 43.59 0.42
CA VAL A 103 -27.21 43.58 1.70
C VAL A 103 -27.21 42.14 2.21
N GLU A 104 -26.04 41.50 2.27
CA GLU A 104 -25.88 40.20 2.94
C GLU A 104 -26.22 40.37 4.42
N GLU A 105 -27.28 39.70 4.88
CA GLU A 105 -27.50 39.45 6.30
C GLU A 105 -26.38 38.53 6.82
N PRO A 106 -25.90 38.72 8.07
CA PRO A 106 -24.90 37.82 8.65
C PRO A 106 -25.47 36.41 8.71
N ALA A 107 -24.72 35.45 8.16
CA ALA A 107 -25.04 34.03 8.25
C ALA A 107 -25.35 33.65 9.71
N GLY A 108 -26.60 33.30 9.99
CA GLY A 108 -27.00 32.81 11.30
C GLY A 108 -26.18 31.57 11.64
N GLU A 109 -25.69 31.49 12.89
CA GLU A 109 -25.04 30.31 13.45
C GLU A 109 -25.98 29.11 13.26
N GLY A 110 -25.64 28.23 12.31
CA GLY A 110 -26.32 26.95 12.14
C GLY A 110 -26.28 26.14 13.43
N PRO A 111 -27.20 25.18 13.61
CA PRO A 111 -27.27 24.38 14.83
C PRO A 111 -25.92 23.73 15.13
N SER A 112 -25.36 24.05 16.31
CA SER A 112 -24.07 23.53 16.74
C SER A 112 -24.17 22.02 16.98
N MET A 113 -23.26 21.28 16.36
CA MET A 113 -22.96 19.89 16.63
C MET A 113 -23.02 19.51 18.13
N PRO A 114 -23.70 18.42 18.52
CA PRO A 114 -23.49 17.87 19.85
C PRO A 114 -22.02 17.46 20.02
N PRO A 115 -21.42 17.62 21.21
CA PRO A 115 -20.03 17.29 21.43
C PRO A 115 -19.80 15.79 21.23
N LEU A 116 -18.68 15.44 20.59
CA LEU A 116 -18.26 14.06 20.46
C LEU A 116 -18.16 13.38 21.84
N PRO A 117 -18.50 12.08 21.94
CA PRO A 117 -18.34 11.32 23.18
C PRO A 117 -16.93 11.48 23.78
N SER A 118 -16.83 11.64 25.09
CA SER A 118 -15.53 11.71 25.76
C SER A 118 -14.76 10.40 25.56
N ARG A 119 -13.49 10.52 25.15
CA ARG A 119 -12.56 9.39 25.02
C ARG A 119 -11.53 9.41 26.16
N PRO A 120 -10.99 8.25 26.55
CA PRO A 120 -9.88 8.19 27.50
C PRO A 120 -8.70 9.04 27.02
N PRO A 121 -7.97 9.72 27.91
CA PRO A 121 -6.75 10.42 27.53
C PRO A 121 -5.71 9.43 27.01
N MET A 122 -4.95 9.83 25.99
CA MET A 122 -3.86 9.01 25.49
C MET A 122 -2.78 8.86 26.56
N PRO A 123 -2.33 7.63 26.87
CA PRO A 123 -1.24 7.42 27.79
C PRO A 123 0.08 7.90 27.17
N VAL A 124 1.07 8.19 28.01
CA VAL A 124 2.44 8.44 27.52
C VAL A 124 2.98 7.15 26.91
N PRO A 125 3.37 7.13 25.63
CA PRO A 125 3.82 5.91 24.98
C PRO A 125 5.17 5.44 25.54
N LYS A 126 5.42 4.14 25.43
CA LYS A 126 6.71 3.56 25.80
C LYS A 126 7.76 4.00 24.79
N THR A 127 8.93 4.41 25.29
CA THR A 127 10.07 4.79 24.46
C THR A 127 11.11 3.68 24.40
N VAL A 128 11.73 3.48 23.24
CA VAL A 128 12.91 2.63 23.05
C VAL A 128 14.16 3.48 22.89
N LYS A 129 15.30 2.96 23.36
CA LYS A 129 16.58 3.68 23.29
C LYS A 129 17.26 3.55 21.94
N PHE A 130 17.08 2.42 21.28
CA PHE A 130 17.76 2.08 20.04
C PHE A 130 16.90 1.16 19.20
N MET A 131 17.03 1.28 17.87
CA MET A 131 16.35 0.47 16.86
C MET A 131 17.40 -0.15 15.96
N ASN A 132 17.38 -1.48 15.84
CA ASN A 132 18.22 -2.19 14.88
C ASN A 132 17.57 -2.10 13.49
N PRO A 133 18.34 -2.09 12.40
CA PRO A 133 17.78 -2.30 11.07
C PRO A 133 17.03 -3.64 10.99
N VAL A 134 15.94 -3.67 10.23
CA VAL A 134 15.24 -4.91 9.84
C VAL A 134 15.71 -5.32 8.46
N VAL A 135 15.90 -6.62 8.25
CA VAL A 135 16.43 -7.18 7.00
C VAL A 135 15.64 -8.38 6.51
N VAL A 136 15.71 -8.56 5.19
CA VAL A 136 15.10 -9.69 4.49
C VAL A 136 16.01 -10.92 4.62
N LYS A 137 15.42 -12.05 5.00
CA LYS A 137 16.05 -13.36 4.90
C LYS A 137 15.04 -14.39 4.42
N SER A 138 15.36 -15.00 3.27
CA SER A 138 14.41 -15.87 2.57
C SER A 138 13.06 -15.15 2.42
N ASN A 139 11.98 -15.77 2.88
CA ASN A 139 10.63 -15.24 2.80
C ASN A 139 10.15 -14.51 4.07
N PHE A 140 11.04 -14.09 4.98
CA PHE A 140 10.65 -13.28 6.15
C PHE A 140 11.57 -12.09 6.45
N LEU A 141 11.05 -11.18 7.29
CA LEU A 141 11.78 -10.06 7.86
C LEU A 141 12.31 -10.41 9.25
N TYR A 142 13.51 -9.93 9.58
CA TYR A 142 14.17 -10.16 10.86
C TYR A 142 14.86 -8.91 11.38
N ASP A 143 14.87 -8.76 12.70
CA ASP A 143 15.75 -7.81 13.36
C ASP A 143 17.21 -8.24 13.15
N SER A 144 18.04 -7.35 12.60
CA SER A 144 19.41 -7.67 12.16
C SER A 144 20.36 -8.08 13.29
N VAL A 145 20.08 -7.72 14.53
CA VAL A 145 20.97 -7.98 15.68
C VAL A 145 20.49 -9.17 16.49
N THR A 146 19.19 -9.20 16.80
CA THR A 146 18.59 -10.24 17.65
C THR A 146 18.21 -11.49 16.88
N GLY A 147 18.04 -11.39 15.55
CA GLY A 147 17.54 -12.48 14.71
C GLY A 147 16.09 -12.86 14.97
N LYS A 148 15.37 -12.09 15.80
CA LYS A 148 13.94 -12.30 16.02
C LYS A 148 13.16 -11.96 14.77
N ARG A 149 12.08 -12.70 14.54
CA ARG A 149 11.20 -12.43 13.41
C ARG A 149 10.56 -11.06 13.59
N PHE A 150 10.71 -10.22 12.58
CA PHE A 150 10.02 -8.95 12.52
C PHE A 150 8.68 -9.15 11.81
N PHE A 151 7.62 -8.64 12.42
CA PHE A 151 6.30 -8.58 11.80
C PHE A 151 5.77 -7.17 11.90
N ALA A 152 5.46 -6.56 10.75
CA ALA A 152 4.88 -5.23 10.72
C ALA A 152 3.41 -5.29 11.17
N LYS A 153 3.11 -4.83 12.39
CA LYS A 153 1.78 -4.40 12.81
C LYS A 153 1.68 -2.91 12.48
N GLY A 154 1.19 -2.60 11.29
CA GLY A 154 1.33 -1.25 10.76
C GLY A 154 0.04 -0.46 10.64
N VAL A 155 0.21 0.84 10.39
CA VAL A 155 -0.86 1.76 10.00
C VAL A 155 -0.39 2.63 8.82
N ALA A 156 -1.27 2.81 7.84
CA ALA A 156 -1.06 3.78 6.75
C ALA A 156 -1.19 5.21 7.30
N TYR A 157 -0.21 6.06 7.04
CA TYR A 157 -0.17 7.43 7.52
C TYR A 157 0.09 8.39 6.36
N ASN A 158 -0.99 9.04 5.92
CA ASN A 158 -0.96 10.13 4.95
C ASN A 158 -2.17 11.01 5.24
N PRO A 159 -2.15 11.82 6.33
CA PRO A 159 -3.23 12.75 6.63
C PRO A 159 -3.59 13.58 5.41
N ARG A 160 -4.87 13.50 5.03
CA ARG A 160 -5.45 14.20 3.88
C ARG A 160 -6.76 14.82 4.31
N ASN A 161 -7.03 15.99 3.80
CA ASN A 161 -8.27 16.72 4.02
C ASN A 161 -8.69 17.55 2.80
N GLU A 162 -7.99 17.38 1.67
CA GLU A 162 -8.44 17.86 0.36
C GLU A 162 -9.87 17.45 0.08
N ARG A 163 -10.72 18.46 -0.20
CA ARG A 163 -12.13 18.27 -0.54
C ARG A 163 -12.82 17.29 0.40
N TYR A 164 -12.73 17.55 1.71
CA TYR A 164 -13.84 17.20 2.58
C TYR A 164 -15.02 18.06 2.12
N ASP A 165 -15.63 17.64 1.02
CA ASP A 165 -16.67 18.38 0.34
C ASP A 165 -17.74 18.69 1.38
N HIS A 166 -17.96 19.98 1.62
CA HIS A 166 -19.10 20.47 2.38
C HIS A 166 -20.42 19.90 1.83
N SER A 167 -20.41 19.38 0.60
CA SER A 167 -21.33 18.38 0.10
C SER A 167 -20.94 16.99 0.62
N PHE A 168 -21.61 16.59 1.70
CA PHE A 168 -21.92 15.18 1.92
C PHE A 168 -22.28 14.57 0.56
N GLY A 169 -21.49 13.60 0.08
CA GLY A 169 -21.84 12.87 -1.14
C GLY A 169 -23.33 12.54 -1.11
N SER A 170 -24.02 12.76 -2.22
CA SER A 170 -25.49 12.79 -2.38
C SER A 170 -26.22 11.46 -2.08
N SER A 171 -25.76 10.65 -1.13
CA SER A 171 -26.26 9.33 -0.81
C SER A 171 -26.15 9.01 0.69
N VAL A 172 -27.11 9.55 1.43
CA VAL A 172 -28.26 8.84 2.04
C VAL A 172 -28.81 9.85 3.06
N GLN A 173 -29.86 10.56 2.69
CA GLN A 173 -30.67 11.27 3.68
C GLN A 173 -31.42 10.21 4.48
N VAL A 174 -30.88 9.81 5.62
CA VAL A 174 -31.66 9.05 6.60
C VAL A 174 -32.56 10.07 7.29
N GLU A 175 -33.87 9.91 7.12
CA GLU A 175 -34.87 10.74 7.79
C GLU A 175 -34.60 10.73 9.31
N GLY A 176 -34.27 11.90 9.86
CA GLY A 176 -33.91 12.09 11.28
C GLY A 176 -32.41 12.13 11.62
N TRP A 177 -31.49 12.06 10.65
CA TRP A 177 -30.03 12.06 10.89
C TRP A 177 -29.21 13.01 9.99
N VAL A 178 -29.86 13.77 9.12
CA VAL A 178 -29.20 14.79 8.29
C VAL A 178 -29.00 16.04 9.17
N ASP A 179 -27.78 16.58 9.21
CA ASP A 179 -27.34 17.81 9.93
C ASP A 179 -26.57 17.64 11.26
N HIS A 180 -25.76 16.58 11.41
CA HIS A 180 -24.89 16.40 12.58
C HIS A 180 -23.41 16.13 12.27
N CYS A 181 -22.83 16.66 11.20
CA CYS A 181 -21.39 16.94 11.13
C CYS A 181 -21.11 18.27 10.47
N ALA A 182 -20.94 19.33 11.25
CA ALA A 182 -20.38 20.55 10.71
C ALA A 182 -18.89 20.32 10.42
N PRO A 183 -18.44 20.40 9.14
CA PRO A 183 -17.02 20.29 8.82
C PRO A 183 -16.23 21.43 9.47
N GLY A 184 -15.01 21.13 9.94
CA GLY A 184 -14.10 22.12 10.49
C GLY A 184 -13.05 22.58 9.48
N HIS A 185 -12.03 23.28 9.98
CA HIS A 185 -10.85 23.67 9.22
C HIS A 185 -9.63 22.95 9.79
N PRO A 186 -9.29 21.75 9.27
CA PRO A 186 -8.25 20.94 9.88
C PRO A 186 -6.93 21.70 9.96
N LYS A 187 -6.19 21.44 11.03
CA LYS A 187 -4.90 22.05 11.25
C LYS A 187 -3.95 21.70 10.08
N GLY A 188 -3.21 22.68 9.57
CA GLY A 188 -2.30 22.51 8.43
C GLY A 188 -2.87 22.88 7.04
N GLY A 189 -4.15 23.26 6.94
CA GLY A 189 -4.76 23.66 5.66
C GLY A 189 -5.17 22.47 4.79
N GLU A 190 -5.60 22.69 3.56
CA GLU A 190 -6.00 21.62 2.63
C GLU A 190 -4.77 20.88 2.09
N TRP A 191 -4.41 19.79 2.76
CA TRP A 191 -3.35 18.88 2.39
C TRP A 191 -3.78 17.96 1.27
N THR A 192 -2.98 18.02 0.22
CA THR A 192 -3.17 17.21 -0.97
C THR A 192 -2.61 15.83 -0.83
N TYR A 193 -2.96 14.93 -1.75
CA TYR A 193 -2.29 13.63 -1.81
C TYR A 193 -0.76 13.78 -1.97
N THR A 194 -0.33 14.84 -2.65
CA THR A 194 1.07 15.10 -3.03
C THR A 194 1.86 15.83 -1.95
N GLU A 195 1.29 15.99 -0.77
CA GLU A 195 1.91 16.71 0.33
C GLU A 195 2.94 15.86 1.10
N ASP A 196 4.00 16.51 1.57
CA ASP A 196 4.97 15.92 2.48
C ASP A 196 4.64 16.22 3.95
N VAL A 197 3.60 15.56 4.45
CA VAL A 197 3.05 15.79 5.80
C VAL A 197 3.99 15.40 6.94
N ILE A 198 5.11 14.72 6.65
CA ILE A 198 6.07 14.27 7.67
C ILE A 198 7.32 15.14 7.76
N ALA A 199 7.39 16.25 7.00
CA ALA A 199 8.48 17.20 7.10
C ALA A 199 8.63 17.75 8.53
N ASP A 200 9.87 18.09 8.91
CA ASP A 200 10.23 18.58 10.25
C ASP A 200 9.53 19.90 10.64
N GLU A 201 9.05 20.65 9.65
CA GLU A 201 8.26 21.87 9.85
C GLU A 201 6.80 21.61 10.25
N HIS A 202 6.32 20.38 10.07
CA HIS A 202 4.98 19.94 10.46
C HIS A 202 4.99 19.11 11.76
N GLU A 203 6.04 19.24 12.58
CA GLU A 203 6.19 18.48 13.84
C GLU A 203 4.97 18.56 14.77
N ASP A 204 4.33 19.71 14.83
CA ASP A 204 3.14 19.95 15.64
C ASP A 204 1.87 19.30 15.07
N MET A 205 1.93 18.71 13.87
CA MET A 205 0.89 17.91 13.24
C MET A 205 1.07 16.43 13.57
N TRP A 206 2.26 15.87 13.31
CA TRP A 206 2.46 14.43 13.35
C TRP A 206 2.96 13.89 14.70
N SER A 207 3.45 14.75 15.61
CA SER A 207 4.03 14.27 16.87
C SER A 207 3.01 13.55 17.76
N GLU A 208 1.81 14.10 17.92
CA GLU A 208 0.72 13.47 18.69
C GLU A 208 0.20 12.20 17.98
N ASP A 209 0.17 12.22 16.65
CA ASP A 209 -0.25 11.08 15.84
C ASP A 209 0.68 9.87 16.03
N LEU A 210 2.00 10.07 16.01
CA LEU A 210 2.96 8.99 16.26
C LEU A 210 2.79 8.38 17.67
N GLU A 211 2.46 9.19 18.67
CA GLU A 211 2.17 8.68 20.03
C GLU A 211 0.88 7.84 20.04
N ALA A 212 -0.16 8.28 19.31
CA ALA A 212 -1.38 7.51 19.13
C ALA A 212 -1.12 6.19 18.39
N ILE A 213 -0.29 6.19 17.36
CA ILE A 213 0.11 4.98 16.61
C ILE A 213 0.91 4.02 17.50
N ALA A 214 1.85 4.53 18.31
CA ALA A 214 2.58 3.70 19.26
C ALA A 214 1.64 3.06 20.31
N ASN A 215 0.71 3.86 20.85
CA ASN A 215 -0.27 3.41 21.83
C ASN A 215 -1.32 2.44 21.26
N LEU A 216 -1.53 2.46 19.94
CA LEU A 216 -2.35 1.47 19.23
C LEU A 216 -1.73 0.07 19.30
N GLY A 217 -0.42 -0.03 19.58
CA GLY A 217 0.36 -1.27 19.52
C GLY A 217 0.96 -1.53 18.14
N ALA A 218 0.97 -0.51 17.27
CA ALA A 218 1.63 -0.58 15.97
C ALA A 218 3.14 -0.33 16.09
N ASN A 219 3.92 -0.97 15.23
CA ASN A 219 5.38 -0.83 15.14
C ASN A 219 5.85 -0.39 13.75
N THR A 220 4.92 -0.14 12.82
CA THR A 220 5.24 0.27 11.46
C THR A 220 4.27 1.35 10.98
N VAL A 221 4.79 2.35 10.28
CA VAL A 221 4.02 3.33 9.52
C VAL A 221 4.33 3.16 8.04
N ARG A 222 3.29 3.18 7.19
CA ARG A 222 3.45 3.25 5.73
C ARG A 222 3.10 4.65 5.25
N LEU A 223 4.06 5.30 4.60
CA LEU A 223 3.90 6.59 3.95
C LEU A 223 3.59 6.40 2.47
N TYR A 224 3.00 7.43 1.86
CA TYR A 224 2.60 7.40 0.46
C TYR A 224 3.15 8.56 -0.37
N ASN A 225 3.56 9.63 0.30
CA ASN A 225 4.26 10.73 -0.33
C ASN A 225 5.31 11.32 0.63
N VAL A 226 6.45 11.75 0.08
CA VAL A 226 7.53 12.48 0.76
C VAL A 226 8.18 13.41 -0.26
N ASP A 227 8.72 14.54 0.19
CA ASP A 227 9.53 15.43 -0.65
C ASP A 227 10.98 15.37 -0.17
N PRO A 228 11.91 14.78 -0.93
CA PRO A 228 13.29 14.62 -0.49
C PRO A 228 14.08 15.94 -0.40
N GLN A 229 13.48 17.09 -0.73
CA GLN A 229 14.05 18.41 -0.47
C GLN A 229 13.84 18.88 0.97
N ASN A 230 12.87 18.30 1.68
CA ASN A 230 12.59 18.59 3.08
C ASN A 230 13.47 17.75 4.01
N ASN A 231 13.55 18.16 5.29
CA ASN A 231 14.21 17.38 6.34
C ASN A 231 13.16 16.54 7.09
N HIS A 232 13.46 15.27 7.32
CA HIS A 232 12.58 14.33 8.04
C HIS A 232 13.19 13.78 9.33
N SER A 233 14.29 14.36 9.78
CA SER A 233 15.05 13.86 10.93
C SER A 233 14.22 13.81 12.21
N LYS A 234 13.37 14.81 12.47
CA LYS A 234 12.53 14.81 13.68
C LYS A 234 11.47 13.72 13.61
N PHE A 235 10.79 13.55 12.47
CA PHE A 235 9.78 12.50 12.29
C PHE A 235 10.41 11.12 12.49
N MET A 236 11.52 10.86 11.78
CA MET A 236 12.21 9.57 11.84
C MET A 236 12.76 9.28 13.25
N ASN A 237 13.31 10.27 13.93
CA ASN A 237 13.81 10.12 15.31
C ASN A 237 12.68 9.91 16.33
N LYS A 238 11.55 10.63 16.19
CA LYS A 238 10.38 10.42 17.05
C LYS A 238 9.81 9.02 16.83
N ALA A 239 9.60 8.61 15.59
CA ALA A 239 9.15 7.25 15.23
C ALA A 239 10.10 6.20 15.81
N ALA A 240 11.42 6.36 15.63
CA ALA A 240 12.42 5.46 16.19
C ALA A 240 12.35 5.39 17.72
N SER A 241 12.19 6.54 18.40
CA SER A 241 12.06 6.60 19.86
C SER A 241 10.81 5.89 20.38
N LEU A 242 9.79 5.70 19.54
CA LEU A 242 8.55 5.01 19.84
C LEU A 242 8.53 3.55 19.38
N GLY A 243 9.63 3.05 18.80
CA GLY A 243 9.71 1.68 18.28
C GLY A 243 9.04 1.51 16.91
N ILE A 244 8.85 2.60 16.16
CA ILE A 244 8.14 2.61 14.88
C ILE A 244 9.14 2.63 13.71
N TYR A 245 8.99 1.64 12.85
CA TYR A 245 9.63 1.55 11.54
C TYR A 245 8.79 2.24 10.46
N VAL A 246 9.41 2.70 9.38
CA VAL A 246 8.75 3.49 8.33
C VAL A 246 8.97 2.87 6.96
N ILE A 247 7.88 2.61 6.23
CA ILE A 247 7.91 2.23 4.81
C ILE A 247 7.76 3.52 4.01
N VAL A 248 8.75 3.82 3.17
CA VAL A 248 8.88 5.11 2.46
C VAL A 248 8.65 4.91 0.95
N PRO A 249 7.84 5.73 0.27
CA PRO A 249 7.59 5.62 -1.17
C PRO A 249 8.76 6.17 -1.99
N LEU A 250 9.06 5.57 -3.16
CA LEU A 250 10.06 6.07 -4.11
C LEU A 250 9.47 6.85 -5.28
N ASN A 251 8.16 7.07 -5.28
CA ASN A 251 7.47 7.81 -6.32
C ASN A 251 6.92 9.10 -5.76
N GLY A 252 7.02 10.16 -6.54
CA GLY A 252 6.43 11.45 -6.23
C GLY A 252 5.13 11.63 -7.02
N LYS A 253 4.08 12.08 -6.34
CA LYS A 253 2.71 12.29 -6.85
C LYS A 253 1.86 11.02 -7.02
N ASP A 254 0.54 11.21 -6.90
CA ASP A 254 -0.56 10.27 -7.20
C ASP A 254 -0.42 8.86 -6.63
N TRP A 255 -0.82 8.65 -5.38
CA TRP A 255 -0.97 7.32 -4.77
C TRP A 255 0.28 6.42 -4.72
N GLY A 256 1.47 7.02 -4.84
CA GLY A 256 2.72 6.26 -4.94
C GLY A 256 2.80 5.44 -6.24
N PHE A 257 1.99 5.79 -7.24
CA PHE A 257 2.04 5.17 -8.56
C PHE A 257 3.37 5.50 -9.23
N LEU A 258 3.88 4.52 -9.96
CA LEU A 258 4.85 4.83 -11.02
C LEU A 258 4.09 5.51 -12.17
N PRO A 259 4.69 6.47 -12.90
CA PRO A 259 4.07 7.02 -14.09
C PRO A 259 3.54 5.91 -15.02
N ALA A 260 2.23 5.87 -15.24
CA ALA A 260 1.57 4.79 -15.97
C ALA A 260 1.65 5.03 -17.49
N PHE A 261 2.87 5.01 -18.03
CA PHE A 261 3.13 5.00 -19.48
C PHE A 261 3.66 3.63 -19.90
N PRO A 262 3.43 3.15 -21.14
CA PRO A 262 4.05 1.90 -21.60
C PRO A 262 5.58 1.94 -21.52
N ALA A 263 6.20 0.85 -21.09
CA ALA A 263 7.67 0.80 -21.05
C ALA A 263 8.29 1.04 -22.44
N PRO A 264 9.42 1.78 -22.54
CA PRO A 264 10.25 2.30 -21.45
C PRO A 264 9.87 3.73 -20.97
N ASP A 265 8.78 4.31 -21.48
CA ASP A 265 8.44 5.73 -21.28
C ASP A 265 8.15 6.05 -19.80
N CYS A 266 7.55 5.12 -19.06
CA CYS A 266 7.27 5.24 -17.61
C CYS A 266 8.49 5.47 -16.72
N TYR A 267 9.69 5.26 -17.26
CA TYR A 267 10.94 5.28 -16.51
C TYR A 267 11.96 6.28 -17.05
N THR A 268 11.94 6.52 -18.36
CA THR A 268 12.99 7.27 -19.06
C THR A 268 12.63 8.73 -19.32
N GLN A 269 11.35 9.10 -19.28
CA GLN A 269 10.92 10.46 -19.55
C GLN A 269 11.15 11.38 -18.34
N GLU A 270 11.65 12.59 -18.61
CA GLU A 270 11.59 13.68 -17.64
C GLU A 270 10.13 14.13 -17.54
N ILE A 271 9.61 14.21 -16.32
CA ILE A 271 8.24 14.61 -16.05
C ILE A 271 8.31 15.93 -15.31
N GLU A 272 7.80 16.99 -15.94
CA GLU A 272 7.80 18.33 -15.38
C GLU A 272 7.05 18.34 -14.04
N GLY A 273 7.70 18.89 -12.99
CA GLY A 273 7.15 18.93 -11.64
C GLY A 273 6.93 17.57 -10.97
N TYR A 274 7.53 16.47 -11.46
CA TYR A 274 7.44 15.17 -10.80
C TYR A 274 8.00 15.21 -9.37
N GLY A 275 7.18 14.79 -8.41
CA GLY A 275 7.51 14.83 -6.98
C GLY A 275 8.01 16.18 -6.48
N ASN A 276 7.51 17.30 -7.02
CA ASN A 276 7.95 18.68 -6.73
C ASN A 276 9.41 19.02 -7.09
N VAL A 277 10.20 18.05 -7.57
CA VAL A 277 11.59 18.25 -7.97
C VAL A 277 11.73 18.46 -9.48
N GLY A 278 10.82 17.92 -10.29
CA GLY A 278 10.84 18.08 -11.75
C GLY A 278 11.92 17.25 -12.46
N VAL A 279 12.07 15.99 -12.05
CA VAL A 279 13.05 15.03 -12.58
C VAL A 279 12.40 13.70 -12.94
N ASN A 280 13.10 12.80 -13.64
CA ASN A 280 12.59 11.45 -13.90
C ASN A 280 12.47 10.59 -12.62
N ALA A 281 11.72 9.49 -12.70
CA ALA A 281 11.44 8.58 -11.58
C ALA A 281 12.71 8.06 -10.87
N LEU A 282 13.75 7.68 -11.62
CA LEU A 282 15.01 7.21 -11.02
C LEU A 282 15.71 8.31 -10.20
N SER A 283 15.73 9.53 -10.73
CA SER A 283 16.42 10.66 -10.10
C SER A 283 15.69 11.10 -8.83
N PHE A 284 14.36 11.06 -8.84
CA PHE A 284 13.55 11.27 -7.63
C PHE A 284 13.80 10.16 -6.60
N ALA A 285 13.69 8.89 -7.01
CA ALA A 285 13.92 7.75 -6.13
C ALA A 285 15.31 7.78 -5.45
N LYS A 286 16.37 8.15 -6.18
CA LYS A 286 17.72 8.28 -5.61
C LYS A 286 17.81 9.34 -4.50
N GLN A 287 17.07 10.44 -4.64
CA GLN A 287 17.03 11.48 -3.60
C GLN A 287 16.34 10.98 -2.33
N VAL A 288 15.19 10.32 -2.48
CA VAL A 288 14.49 9.69 -1.34
C VAL A 288 15.37 8.64 -0.67
N VAL A 289 16.01 7.77 -1.46
CA VAL A 289 16.94 6.75 -0.92
C VAL A 289 18.08 7.40 -0.16
N LYS A 290 18.67 8.47 -0.70
CA LYS A 290 19.75 9.21 -0.03
C LYS A 290 19.31 9.79 1.32
N GLU A 291 18.13 10.40 1.37
CA GLU A 291 17.59 11.01 2.59
C GLU A 291 17.25 9.94 3.64
N PHE A 292 16.53 8.90 3.27
CA PHE A 292 15.95 7.98 4.25
C PHE A 292 16.84 6.78 4.61
N SER A 293 17.88 6.46 3.83
CA SER A 293 18.75 5.30 4.12
C SER A 293 19.61 5.47 5.38
N GLN A 294 19.81 6.71 5.84
CA GLN A 294 20.59 7.01 7.04
C GLN A 294 19.90 6.55 8.34
N PHE A 295 18.57 6.40 8.33
CA PHE A 295 17.80 6.02 9.51
C PHE A 295 17.67 4.50 9.63
N ASN A 296 18.01 3.94 10.79
CA ASN A 296 17.86 2.49 11.05
C ASN A 296 16.41 2.01 10.97
N ASN A 297 15.45 2.90 11.24
CA ASN A 297 14.03 2.59 11.23
C ASN A 297 13.37 2.75 9.86
N THR A 298 14.09 3.10 8.79
CA THR A 298 13.55 2.95 7.43
C THR A 298 13.48 1.47 7.08
N LEU A 299 12.27 0.92 7.07
CA LEU A 299 11.97 -0.50 6.92
C LEU A 299 12.20 -0.97 5.50
N LEU A 300 11.52 -0.31 4.57
CA LEU A 300 11.40 -0.68 3.16
C LEU A 300 11.18 0.58 2.33
N PHE A 301 11.61 0.52 1.08
CA PHE A 301 11.25 1.50 0.06
C PHE A 301 10.20 0.93 -0.89
N THR A 302 9.05 1.59 -1.03
CA THR A 302 8.00 1.18 -1.99
C THR A 302 8.35 1.68 -3.39
N VAL A 303 8.75 0.76 -4.27
CA VAL A 303 9.15 1.06 -5.65
C VAL A 303 7.97 1.54 -6.49
N ALA A 304 6.81 0.91 -6.32
CA ALA A 304 5.56 1.33 -6.93
C ALA A 304 4.37 0.74 -6.18
N ASN A 305 3.24 1.43 -6.28
CA ASN A 305 1.96 1.02 -5.72
C ASN A 305 0.99 0.70 -6.86
N GLU A 306 0.21 -0.37 -6.72
CA GLU A 306 -1.03 -0.70 -7.43
C GLU A 306 -1.08 -0.37 -8.93
N LEU A 307 0.02 -0.61 -9.64
CA LEU A 307 0.18 -0.16 -11.03
C LEU A 307 -0.96 -0.67 -11.93
N ALA A 308 -1.47 -1.87 -11.68
CA ALA A 308 -2.59 -2.45 -12.41
C ALA A 308 -3.93 -1.70 -12.26
N GLN A 309 -4.08 -0.79 -11.28
CA GLN A 309 -5.23 0.11 -11.19
C GLN A 309 -5.25 1.16 -12.31
N ASN A 310 -4.12 1.41 -12.98
CA ASN A 310 -4.05 2.29 -14.15
C ASN A 310 -4.38 1.55 -15.47
N ASP A 311 -5.21 0.50 -15.37
CA ASP A 311 -5.72 -0.31 -16.47
C ASP A 311 -4.65 -0.68 -17.52
N LYS A 312 -4.98 -0.58 -18.81
CA LYS A 312 -4.12 -0.97 -19.93
C LYS A 312 -2.73 -0.32 -19.90
N ASN A 313 -2.65 0.90 -19.37
CA ASN A 313 -1.40 1.65 -19.26
C ASN A 313 -0.54 1.11 -18.11
N GLY A 314 -1.16 0.81 -16.96
CA GLY A 314 -0.51 0.15 -15.84
C GLY A 314 0.08 -1.21 -16.20
N TRP A 315 -0.68 -2.04 -16.92
CA TRP A 315 -0.21 -3.35 -17.38
C TRP A 315 1.01 -3.25 -18.33
N ALA A 316 1.07 -2.20 -19.15
CA ALA A 316 2.22 -1.92 -20.02
C ALA A 316 3.45 -1.38 -19.24
N ALA A 317 3.27 -0.87 -18.03
CA ALA A 317 4.31 -0.20 -17.26
C ALA A 317 5.11 -1.13 -16.33
N PHE A 318 4.68 -2.39 -16.09
CA PHE A 318 5.37 -3.32 -15.20
C PHE A 318 6.89 -3.51 -15.44
N PRO A 319 7.42 -3.51 -16.68
CA PRO A 319 8.87 -3.55 -16.91
C PRO A 319 9.62 -2.35 -16.31
N CYS A 320 8.97 -1.18 -16.16
CA CYS A 320 9.58 -0.03 -15.50
C CYS A 320 9.73 -0.23 -13.98
N VAL A 321 8.84 -0.99 -13.34
CA VAL A 321 9.00 -1.37 -11.91
C VAL A 321 10.28 -2.18 -11.73
N LYS A 322 10.54 -3.16 -12.60
CA LYS A 322 11.79 -3.93 -12.59
C LYS A 322 13.01 -3.05 -12.86
N ALA A 323 12.93 -2.13 -13.82
CA ALA A 323 14.03 -1.23 -14.13
C ALA A 323 14.39 -0.30 -12.97
N LEU A 324 13.37 0.28 -12.32
CA LEU A 324 13.57 1.13 -11.14
C LEU A 324 14.14 0.31 -9.97
N THR A 325 13.63 -0.91 -9.74
CA THR A 325 14.15 -1.85 -8.73
C THR A 325 15.64 -2.11 -8.96
N ARG A 326 16.02 -2.52 -10.18
CA ARG A 326 17.41 -2.75 -10.60
C ARG A 326 18.29 -1.54 -10.30
N ASP A 327 17.90 -0.37 -10.76
CA ASP A 327 18.77 0.80 -10.72
C ASP A 327 18.87 1.41 -9.31
N VAL A 328 17.84 1.25 -8.46
CA VAL A 328 17.90 1.60 -7.03
C VAL A 328 18.78 0.61 -6.26
N HIS A 329 18.67 -0.69 -6.51
CA HIS A 329 19.61 -1.67 -5.95
C HIS A 329 21.06 -1.38 -6.32
N LEU A 330 21.32 -1.12 -7.60
CA LEU A 330 22.66 -0.76 -8.09
C LEU A 330 23.17 0.55 -7.47
N TYR A 331 22.31 1.54 -7.25
CA TYR A 331 22.67 2.78 -6.57
C TYR A 331 23.05 2.54 -5.10
N GLN A 332 22.23 1.83 -4.33
CA GLN A 332 22.55 1.47 -2.95
C GLN A 332 23.85 0.65 -2.87
N LYS A 333 24.09 -0.22 -3.87
CA LYS A 333 25.31 -1.04 -3.97
C LYS A 333 26.56 -0.22 -4.30
N SER A 334 26.47 0.72 -5.24
CA SER A 334 27.60 1.56 -5.61
C SER A 334 28.06 2.48 -4.47
N CYS A 335 27.17 2.80 -3.54
CA CYS A 335 27.49 3.59 -2.34
C CYS A 335 28.15 2.80 -1.21
N GLY A 336 28.24 1.47 -1.31
CA GLY A 336 29.02 0.65 -0.38
C GLY A 336 28.65 0.89 1.08
N SER A 337 29.64 1.19 1.94
CA SER A 337 29.43 1.41 3.37
C SER A 337 28.91 2.80 3.74
N SER A 338 28.83 3.75 2.80
CA SER A 338 28.31 5.09 3.09
C SER A 338 26.79 5.18 3.00
N MET A 339 26.12 4.10 2.58
CA MET A 339 24.67 3.99 2.50
C MET A 339 24.23 2.61 2.98
N ARG A 340 23.28 2.57 3.91
CA ARG A 340 22.62 1.32 4.26
C ARG A 340 21.75 0.86 3.09
N ARG A 341 21.85 -0.42 2.71
CA ARG A 341 20.91 -1.01 1.76
C ARG A 341 19.59 -1.30 2.47
N VAL A 342 18.55 -0.58 2.09
CA VAL A 342 17.17 -0.78 2.51
C VAL A 342 16.46 -1.65 1.48
N PRO A 343 15.71 -2.68 1.88
CA PRO A 343 15.04 -3.55 0.93
C PRO A 343 13.89 -2.84 0.20
N LEU A 344 13.61 -3.31 -1.01
CA LEU A 344 12.61 -2.75 -1.91
C LEU A 344 11.33 -3.59 -1.93
N ILE A 345 10.18 -2.92 -1.79
CA ILE A 345 8.83 -3.53 -1.87
C ILE A 345 8.06 -3.00 -3.08
N TYR A 346 7.31 -3.86 -3.76
CA TYR A 346 6.20 -3.43 -4.63
C TYR A 346 4.88 -3.73 -3.94
N SER A 347 3.96 -2.77 -3.89
CA SER A 347 2.62 -2.96 -3.33
C SER A 347 1.62 -3.18 -4.46
N ASP A 348 1.03 -4.35 -4.58
CA ASP A 348 0.04 -4.67 -5.62
C ASP A 348 -1.40 -4.49 -5.11
N VAL A 349 -2.36 -4.43 -6.02
CA VAL A 349 -3.80 -4.46 -5.70
C VAL A 349 -4.33 -5.90 -5.77
N ASP A 350 -5.25 -6.31 -4.88
CA ASP A 350 -5.86 -7.64 -4.95
C ASP A 350 -6.85 -7.80 -6.14
N MET A 351 -6.28 -8.02 -7.33
CA MET A 351 -7.02 -8.29 -8.57
C MET A 351 -7.74 -9.66 -8.57
N GLY A 352 -7.52 -10.49 -7.56
CA GLY A 352 -7.97 -11.87 -7.49
C GLY A 352 -6.94 -12.87 -8.04
N ALA A 353 -7.26 -14.15 -7.88
CA ALA A 353 -6.40 -15.26 -8.28
C ALA A 353 -6.05 -15.23 -9.77
N GLY A 354 -4.86 -15.73 -10.11
CA GLY A 354 -4.30 -15.64 -11.46
C GLY A 354 -3.51 -14.35 -11.66
N ASP A 355 -4.16 -13.19 -11.75
CA ASP A 355 -3.49 -11.91 -12.05
C ASP A 355 -2.46 -11.53 -10.98
N ARG A 356 -2.86 -11.54 -9.69
CA ARG A 356 -1.94 -11.25 -8.57
C ARG A 356 -0.76 -12.22 -8.53
N GLY A 357 -1.00 -13.50 -8.84
CA GLY A 357 0.05 -14.52 -8.89
C GLY A 357 1.04 -14.30 -10.02
N GLN A 358 0.57 -13.88 -11.20
CA GLN A 358 1.43 -13.58 -12.35
C GLN A 358 2.28 -12.33 -12.13
N VAL A 359 1.70 -11.27 -11.54
CA VAL A 359 2.44 -10.06 -11.19
C VAL A 359 3.48 -10.35 -10.11
N ALA A 360 3.12 -11.09 -9.06
CA ALA A 360 4.07 -11.51 -8.04
C ALA A 360 5.21 -12.35 -8.62
N GLN A 361 4.88 -13.35 -9.45
CA GLN A 361 5.86 -14.19 -10.14
C GLN A 361 6.82 -13.34 -10.98
N TYR A 362 6.29 -12.36 -11.72
CA TYR A 362 7.10 -11.47 -12.55
C TYR A 362 8.02 -10.58 -11.72
N LEU A 363 7.50 -9.90 -10.70
CA LEU A 363 8.29 -8.91 -9.94
C LEU A 363 9.31 -9.55 -8.99
N THR A 364 9.15 -10.82 -8.63
CA THR A 364 10.04 -11.53 -7.70
C THR A 364 11.02 -12.51 -8.38
N CYS A 365 10.86 -12.78 -9.68
CA CYS A 365 11.85 -13.50 -10.48
C CYS A 365 13.01 -12.58 -10.88
N ALA A 366 14.17 -13.15 -11.21
CA ALA A 366 15.29 -12.44 -11.82
C ALA A 366 15.25 -12.61 -13.36
N LEU A 367 15.26 -11.51 -14.12
CA LEU A 367 15.34 -11.55 -15.58
C LEU A 367 16.81 -11.56 -16.05
N ASP A 368 17.52 -10.49 -15.71
CA ASP A 368 18.94 -10.27 -16.04
C ASP A 368 19.82 -10.53 -14.81
N SER A 369 19.35 -10.16 -13.61
CA SER A 369 20.07 -10.31 -12.35
C SER A 369 19.14 -10.28 -11.14
N GLU A 370 19.64 -10.70 -9.99
CA GLU A 370 18.93 -10.58 -8.70
C GLU A 370 18.53 -9.13 -8.37
N ASP A 371 19.28 -8.15 -8.87
CA ASP A 371 19.01 -6.73 -8.62
C ASP A 371 17.68 -6.29 -9.27
N ASP A 372 17.16 -6.98 -10.29
CA ASP A 372 15.89 -6.59 -10.94
C ASP A 372 14.61 -7.16 -10.29
N ALA A 373 14.76 -7.97 -9.24
CA ALA A 373 13.67 -8.53 -8.47
C ALA A 373 13.42 -7.72 -7.20
N VAL A 374 12.17 -7.51 -6.82
CA VAL A 374 11.86 -6.87 -5.53
C VAL A 374 12.26 -7.79 -4.37
N ASP A 375 12.68 -7.20 -3.26
CA ASP A 375 13.07 -7.93 -2.06
C ASP A 375 11.86 -8.40 -1.25
N VAL A 376 10.74 -7.69 -1.37
CA VAL A 376 9.49 -7.91 -0.65
C VAL A 376 8.32 -7.70 -1.61
N TYR A 377 7.28 -8.52 -1.50
CA TYR A 377 6.04 -8.34 -2.26
C TYR A 377 4.90 -7.89 -1.33
N GLY A 378 4.22 -6.83 -1.71
CA GLY A 378 3.10 -6.25 -1.00
C GLY A 378 1.79 -6.50 -1.71
N LEU A 379 0.71 -6.65 -0.95
CA LEU A 379 -0.65 -6.71 -1.48
C LEU A 379 -1.59 -5.84 -0.65
N ASN A 380 -2.38 -5.01 -1.31
CA ASN A 380 -3.46 -4.24 -0.70
C ASN A 380 -4.74 -5.09 -0.70
N VAL A 381 -5.18 -5.52 0.48
CA VAL A 381 -6.20 -6.57 0.64
C VAL A 381 -7.40 -6.11 1.47
N TYR A 382 -8.50 -5.82 0.79
CA TYR A 382 -9.76 -5.37 1.39
C TYR A 382 -10.89 -6.41 1.32
N SER A 383 -10.58 -7.66 1.02
CA SER A 383 -11.60 -8.68 0.72
C SER A 383 -12.36 -9.22 1.94
N TRP A 384 -11.87 -8.99 3.17
CA TRP A 384 -12.53 -9.42 4.41
C TRP A 384 -13.51 -8.36 4.91
N CYS A 385 -14.78 -8.47 4.52
CA CYS A 385 -15.84 -7.48 4.82
C CYS A 385 -17.01 -8.03 5.67
N ASP A 386 -16.81 -9.16 6.36
CA ASP A 386 -17.82 -9.80 7.21
C ASP A 386 -17.18 -10.24 8.53
N GLU A 387 -17.84 -9.92 9.64
CA GLU A 387 -17.41 -10.30 10.99
C GLU A 387 -17.59 -11.79 11.29
N THR A 388 -18.48 -12.45 10.54
CA THR A 388 -19.04 -13.74 10.94
C THR A 388 -18.53 -14.93 10.17
N TYR A 389 -17.51 -14.80 9.30
CA TYR A 389 -17.02 -15.89 8.43
C TYR A 389 -16.86 -17.25 9.16
N PRO A 390 -17.43 -18.36 8.65
CA PRO A 390 -18.22 -18.51 7.41
C PRO A 390 -19.69 -18.04 7.46
N GLY A 391 -20.18 -17.60 8.62
CA GLY A 391 -21.55 -17.17 8.89
C GLY A 391 -22.35 -18.21 9.70
N GLY A 392 -23.55 -17.82 10.16
CA GLY A 392 -24.59 -18.77 10.58
C GLY A 392 -24.35 -19.55 11.89
N GLY A 393 -23.48 -19.07 12.79
CA GLY A 393 -23.19 -19.76 14.06
C GLY A 393 -22.27 -20.97 13.95
N LEU A 394 -21.63 -21.13 12.78
CA LEU A 394 -20.55 -22.09 12.59
C LEU A 394 -19.28 -21.62 13.32
N GLU A 395 -18.43 -22.56 13.72
CA GLU A 395 -17.12 -22.23 14.29
C GLU A 395 -16.31 -21.39 13.30
N ASP A 396 -15.66 -20.34 13.82
CA ASP A 396 -14.72 -19.52 13.07
C ASP A 396 -13.68 -20.42 12.40
N ASN A 397 -13.65 -20.38 11.07
CA ASN A 397 -12.84 -21.27 10.27
C ASN A 397 -12.24 -20.53 9.09
N PHE A 398 -10.93 -20.31 9.20
CA PHE A 398 -10.12 -19.61 8.22
C PHE A 398 -10.26 -20.17 6.80
N GLN A 399 -10.57 -21.47 6.62
CA GLN A 399 -10.70 -22.08 5.29
C GLN A 399 -11.81 -21.47 4.43
N TYR A 400 -12.79 -20.82 5.06
CA TYR A 400 -13.89 -20.14 4.36
C TYR A 400 -13.67 -18.62 4.25
N SER A 401 -12.58 -18.12 4.82
CA SER A 401 -12.23 -16.71 4.71
C SER A 401 -11.75 -16.37 3.29
N PRO A 402 -11.92 -15.11 2.84
CA PRO A 402 -11.37 -14.66 1.56
C PRO A 402 -9.83 -14.72 1.51
N TYR A 403 -9.16 -14.77 2.68
CA TYR A 403 -7.72 -14.84 2.78
C TYR A 403 -7.17 -16.26 2.56
N TYR A 404 -8.03 -17.30 2.60
CA TYR A 404 -7.60 -18.68 2.36
C TYR A 404 -7.03 -18.88 0.95
N GLU A 405 -7.65 -18.29 -0.07
CA GLU A 405 -7.14 -18.37 -1.44
C GLU A 405 -5.85 -17.55 -1.62
N ILE A 406 -5.71 -16.42 -0.91
CA ILE A 406 -4.46 -15.65 -0.89
C ILE A 406 -3.35 -16.52 -0.29
N LYS A 407 -3.63 -17.24 0.81
CA LYS A 407 -2.67 -18.17 1.40
C LYS A 407 -2.21 -19.23 0.42
N LYS A 408 -3.13 -19.82 -0.35
CA LYS A 408 -2.78 -20.84 -1.35
C LYS A 408 -1.87 -20.29 -2.45
N ASP A 409 -2.16 -19.08 -2.92
CA ASP A 409 -1.39 -18.45 -3.99
C ASP A 409 0.04 -18.11 -3.57
N PHE A 410 0.25 -17.76 -2.30
CA PHE A 410 1.52 -17.17 -1.82
C PHE A 410 2.32 -18.00 -0.82
N LYS A 411 1.84 -19.18 -0.39
CA LYS A 411 2.56 -20.03 0.57
C LYS A 411 3.99 -20.40 0.14
N ASP A 412 4.24 -20.48 -1.16
CA ASP A 412 5.52 -20.86 -1.75
C ASP A 412 6.31 -19.64 -2.28
N LEU A 413 5.88 -18.42 -1.94
CA LEU A 413 6.58 -17.20 -2.34
C LEU A 413 7.99 -17.19 -1.73
N SER A 414 8.99 -16.86 -2.56
CA SER A 414 10.41 -16.90 -2.19
C SER A 414 10.91 -15.65 -1.47
N VAL A 415 10.08 -14.62 -1.39
CA VAL A 415 10.38 -13.33 -0.74
C VAL A 415 9.33 -13.04 0.34
N PRO A 416 9.60 -12.17 1.32
CA PRO A 416 8.61 -11.78 2.31
C PRO A 416 7.40 -11.16 1.65
N MET A 417 6.22 -11.53 2.15
CA MET A 417 4.95 -10.95 1.75
C MET A 417 4.41 -10.03 2.85
N LEU A 418 3.96 -8.82 2.51
CA LEU A 418 3.21 -7.95 3.43
C LEU A 418 1.81 -7.71 2.88
N PHE A 419 0.82 -7.63 3.76
CA PHE A 419 -0.41 -6.93 3.41
C PHE A 419 -0.15 -5.45 3.59
N THR A 420 0.20 -4.77 2.49
CA THR A 420 0.62 -3.36 2.50
C THR A 420 -0.52 -2.42 2.79
N GLU A 421 -1.76 -2.91 2.66
CA GLU A 421 -3.01 -2.36 3.20
C GLU A 421 -3.97 -3.50 3.57
N PHE A 422 -4.75 -3.31 4.64
CA PHE A 422 -5.93 -4.11 4.94
C PHE A 422 -6.97 -3.30 5.74
N GLY A 423 -8.19 -3.85 5.85
CA GLY A 423 -9.25 -3.32 6.70
C GLY A 423 -10.43 -2.78 5.92
N CYS A 424 -11.25 -3.68 5.36
CA CYS A 424 -12.47 -3.33 4.62
C CYS A 424 -13.40 -2.41 5.42
N ASN A 425 -13.97 -1.38 4.79
CA ASN A 425 -14.96 -0.48 5.42
C ASN A 425 -16.38 -0.62 4.81
N LEU A 426 -16.70 -1.77 4.22
CA LEU A 426 -18.01 -2.03 3.61
C LEU A 426 -18.94 -2.82 4.54
N GLY A 427 -20.25 -2.76 4.26
CA GLY A 427 -21.26 -3.54 4.97
C GLY A 427 -21.30 -3.19 6.46
N VAL A 428 -21.14 -4.19 7.33
CA VAL A 428 -21.15 -4.03 8.79
C VAL A 428 -19.99 -3.19 9.33
N PHE A 429 -18.94 -3.00 8.53
CA PHE A 429 -17.76 -2.21 8.88
C PHE A 429 -17.84 -0.75 8.50
N LYS A 430 -18.91 -0.33 7.81
CA LYS A 430 -19.05 1.04 7.37
C LYS A 430 -19.13 1.98 8.57
N THR A 431 -18.27 2.99 8.58
CA THR A 431 -18.34 4.10 9.53
C THR A 431 -18.80 5.35 8.78
N LYS A 432 -19.71 6.11 9.36
CA LYS A 432 -20.20 7.38 8.82
C LYS A 432 -20.42 8.35 9.95
N CYS A 433 -20.30 9.65 9.71
CA CYS A 433 -20.66 10.68 10.67
C CYS A 433 -22.00 10.35 11.39
N PRO A 434 -22.08 10.42 12.74
CA PRO A 434 -21.09 10.95 13.71
C PRO A 434 -19.99 9.95 14.12
N TYR A 435 -19.73 8.97 13.27
CA TYR A 435 -18.76 7.87 13.41
C TYR A 435 -19.01 6.95 14.61
N PRO A 436 -20.26 6.48 14.83
CA PRO A 436 -20.49 5.41 15.78
C PRO A 436 -19.98 4.08 15.18
N ASP A 437 -19.32 3.26 15.99
CA ASP A 437 -18.86 1.92 15.61
C ASP A 437 -17.88 1.92 14.40
N GLY A 438 -17.92 0.84 13.60
CA GLY A 438 -17.05 0.60 12.46
C GLY A 438 -16.35 -0.77 12.53
N ARG A 439 -15.16 -0.86 11.97
CA ARG A 439 -14.35 -2.08 11.84
C ARG A 439 -14.03 -2.70 13.20
N ARG A 440 -14.31 -4.00 13.30
CA ARG A 440 -13.94 -4.87 14.44
C ARG A 440 -12.66 -5.67 14.21
N TRP A 441 -12.10 -5.63 13.00
CA TRP A 441 -10.81 -6.24 12.62
C TRP A 441 -10.68 -7.75 12.89
N PRO A 442 -11.70 -8.59 12.55
CA PRO A 442 -11.66 -10.03 12.80
C PRO A 442 -10.47 -10.74 12.15
N GLU A 443 -9.94 -10.19 11.05
CA GLU A 443 -8.82 -10.74 10.29
C GLU A 443 -7.48 -10.70 11.05
N VAL A 444 -7.32 -9.80 12.04
CA VAL A 444 -6.02 -9.57 12.70
C VAL A 444 -5.49 -10.82 13.40
N LYS A 445 -6.36 -11.60 14.06
CA LYS A 445 -5.96 -12.84 14.74
C LYS A 445 -5.40 -13.88 13.76
N HIS A 446 -5.90 -13.91 12.53
CA HIS A 446 -5.42 -14.81 11.48
C HIS A 446 -4.13 -14.29 10.84
N LEU A 447 -4.03 -12.97 10.66
CA LEU A 447 -2.84 -12.28 10.12
C LEU A 447 -1.59 -12.55 10.98
N VAL A 448 -1.70 -12.44 12.31
CA VAL A 448 -0.55 -12.67 13.22
C VAL A 448 -0.46 -14.12 13.71
N GLY A 449 -1.56 -14.87 13.62
CA GLY A 449 -1.67 -16.27 14.06
C GLY A 449 -1.28 -17.29 12.99
N LYS A 450 -1.49 -18.57 13.30
CA LYS A 450 -1.00 -19.71 12.49
C LYS A 450 -1.56 -19.77 11.07
N ASP A 451 -2.62 -19.05 10.76
CA ASP A 451 -3.20 -19.08 9.42
C ASP A 451 -2.33 -18.35 8.39
N MET A 452 -2.16 -17.04 8.55
CA MET A 452 -1.42 -16.19 7.61
C MET A 452 -0.03 -15.83 8.14
N GLY A 453 0.16 -15.78 9.46
CA GLY A 453 1.44 -15.41 10.06
C GLY A 453 2.58 -16.36 9.67
N GLN A 454 2.29 -17.56 9.17
CA GLN A 454 3.32 -18.46 8.62
C GLN A 454 3.73 -18.14 7.16
N ILE A 455 3.12 -17.16 6.49
CA ILE A 455 3.42 -16.78 5.10
C ILE A 455 3.61 -15.26 4.88
N ILE A 456 3.11 -14.40 5.77
CA ILE A 456 3.28 -12.95 5.69
C ILE A 456 4.20 -12.41 6.79
N SER A 457 4.93 -11.33 6.51
CA SER A 457 5.78 -10.59 7.46
C SER A 457 5.17 -9.30 7.96
N GLY A 458 3.87 -9.09 7.74
CA GLY A 458 3.19 -7.90 8.23
C GLY A 458 1.87 -7.61 7.57
N ALA A 459 1.11 -6.73 8.21
CA ALA A 459 -0.13 -6.17 7.71
C ALA A 459 -0.26 -4.71 8.17
N ILE A 460 -0.63 -3.81 7.26
CA ILE A 460 -0.74 -2.38 7.50
C ILE A 460 -2.21 -1.97 7.44
N ALA A 461 -2.79 -1.51 8.55
CA ALA A 461 -4.18 -1.08 8.60
C ALA A 461 -4.36 0.24 7.82
N PHE A 462 -5.31 0.30 6.90
CA PHE A 462 -5.62 1.52 6.15
C PHE A 462 -6.83 2.22 6.76
N GLN A 463 -6.77 3.42 7.30
CA GLN A 463 -5.62 4.30 7.50
C GLN A 463 -5.80 5.12 8.79
N PHE A 464 -4.74 5.78 9.26
CA PHE A 464 -4.78 6.53 10.52
C PHE A 464 -5.79 7.69 10.50
N SER A 465 -5.71 8.54 9.48
CA SER A 465 -6.48 9.79 9.39
C SER A 465 -7.79 9.58 8.63
N MET A 466 -8.87 10.20 9.11
CA MET A 466 -10.13 10.23 8.38
C MET A 466 -10.03 11.15 7.16
N ASP A 467 -10.61 10.70 6.05
CA ASP A 467 -10.82 11.46 4.83
C ASP A 467 -12.22 11.17 4.28
N LYS A 468 -12.51 11.64 3.06
CA LYS A 468 -13.78 11.40 2.38
C LYS A 468 -14.11 9.92 2.13
N GLU A 469 -13.11 9.03 2.21
CA GLU A 469 -13.30 7.60 1.96
C GLU A 469 -13.69 6.79 3.20
N GLU A 470 -13.85 7.46 4.35
CA GLU A 470 -14.39 6.87 5.57
C GLU A 470 -13.57 5.67 6.12
N TYR A 471 -12.24 5.69 5.93
CA TYR A 471 -11.31 4.66 6.44
C TYR A 471 -10.58 5.04 7.73
N GLY A 472 -10.78 6.24 8.27
CA GLY A 472 -9.97 6.76 9.37
C GLY A 472 -10.08 5.97 10.68
N LEU A 473 -8.96 5.90 11.40
CA LEU A 473 -8.90 5.54 12.82
C LEU A 473 -9.13 6.76 13.72
N THR A 474 -8.87 7.95 13.22
CA THR A 474 -8.89 9.20 13.99
C THR A 474 -9.49 10.35 13.18
N LEU A 475 -10.01 11.36 13.88
CA LEU A 475 -10.28 12.68 13.31
C LEU A 475 -9.15 13.62 13.74
N SER A 476 -8.45 14.20 12.77
CA SER A 476 -7.39 15.18 13.02
C SER A 476 -7.95 16.41 13.74
N PRO A 477 -7.15 17.19 14.48
CA PRO A 477 -7.60 18.46 15.05
C PRO A 477 -8.29 19.35 14.01
N ASN A 478 -9.46 19.87 14.38
CA ASN A 478 -10.36 20.70 13.59
C ASN A 478 -10.94 20.01 12.35
N PHE A 479 -10.98 18.68 12.32
CA PHE A 479 -11.70 17.94 11.28
C PHE A 479 -13.21 18.23 11.31
N LEU A 480 -13.80 18.23 12.51
CA LEU A 480 -15.14 18.75 12.74
C LEU A 480 -15.08 20.14 13.37
N ALA A 481 -16.10 20.96 13.12
CA ALA A 481 -16.24 22.25 13.77
C ALA A 481 -16.20 22.09 15.30
N ASN A 482 -15.45 22.96 15.97
CA ASN A 482 -15.25 22.98 17.42
C ASN A 482 -14.52 21.76 18.03
N GLN A 483 -13.99 20.82 17.22
CA GLN A 483 -13.16 19.72 17.69
C GLN A 483 -11.68 20.09 17.60
N THR A 484 -11.08 20.60 18.67
CA THR A 484 -9.72 21.18 18.64
C THR A 484 -8.58 20.20 18.92
N LYS A 485 -8.89 18.94 19.23
CA LYS A 485 -7.90 17.91 19.64
C LYS A 485 -8.10 16.64 18.83
N LEU A 486 -7.02 15.87 18.62
CA LEU A 486 -7.11 14.56 17.99
C LEU A 486 -8.21 13.71 18.64
N TYR A 487 -9.08 13.13 17.82
CA TYR A 487 -10.19 12.31 18.30
C TYR A 487 -10.03 10.86 17.81
N LEU A 488 -9.96 9.92 18.75
CA LEU A 488 -9.82 8.49 18.46
C LEU A 488 -11.21 7.85 18.26
N LEU A 489 -11.41 7.19 17.11
CA LEU A 489 -12.68 6.57 16.74
C LEU A 489 -12.83 5.16 17.32
N ASP A 490 -14.02 4.58 17.24
CA ASP A 490 -14.24 3.18 17.66
C ASP A 490 -13.38 2.21 16.83
N ASN A 491 -13.17 2.51 15.54
CA ASN A 491 -12.19 1.82 14.70
C ASN A 491 -10.80 1.70 15.35
N TYR A 492 -10.29 2.78 15.95
CA TYR A 492 -9.00 2.82 16.64
C TYR A 492 -9.01 1.89 17.85
N PHE A 493 -10.01 1.99 18.72
CA PHE A 493 -10.06 1.19 19.95
C PHE A 493 -10.27 -0.30 19.66
N ASN A 494 -11.06 -0.64 18.62
CA ASN A 494 -11.21 -2.02 18.17
C ASN A 494 -9.88 -2.57 17.63
N LEU A 495 -9.14 -1.79 16.84
CA LEU A 495 -7.82 -2.20 16.33
C LEU A 495 -6.80 -2.34 17.46
N GLN A 496 -6.78 -1.38 18.40
CA GLN A 496 -5.92 -1.39 19.58
C GLN A 496 -6.12 -2.68 20.38
N LYS A 497 -7.39 -3.06 20.58
CA LYS A 497 -7.74 -4.29 21.29
C LYS A 497 -7.10 -5.51 20.62
N VAL A 498 -7.31 -5.70 19.32
CA VAL A 498 -6.78 -6.89 18.62
C VAL A 498 -5.26 -6.86 18.45
N PHE A 499 -4.65 -5.67 18.30
CA PHE A 499 -3.19 -5.51 18.25
C PHE A 499 -2.51 -5.85 19.58
N HIS A 500 -3.16 -5.56 20.71
CA HIS A 500 -2.67 -5.93 22.04
C HIS A 500 -2.99 -7.38 22.42
N GLU A 501 -4.11 -7.93 21.94
CA GLU A 501 -4.55 -9.29 22.26
C GLU A 501 -3.68 -10.35 21.57
N TYR A 502 -3.37 -10.16 20.29
CA TYR A 502 -2.68 -11.17 19.49
C TYR A 502 -1.23 -10.80 19.20
N ASN A 503 -0.32 -11.75 19.39
CA ASN A 503 1.10 -11.59 19.08
C ASN A 503 1.57 -12.63 18.07
N VAL A 504 2.60 -12.27 17.32
CA VAL A 504 3.27 -13.19 16.42
C VAL A 504 3.96 -14.27 17.23
N SER A 505 3.78 -15.51 16.80
CA SER A 505 4.34 -16.66 17.48
C SER A 505 5.87 -16.63 17.43
N SER A 506 6.52 -16.78 18.59
CA SER A 506 7.97 -16.94 18.67
C SER A 506 8.46 -18.26 18.07
N GLU A 507 7.56 -19.17 17.69
CA GLU A 507 7.91 -20.40 16.96
C GLU A 507 8.51 -20.12 15.57
N TRP A 508 8.37 -18.89 15.07
CA TRP A 508 8.93 -18.44 13.80
C TRP A 508 10.17 -17.55 13.95
N ASP A 509 10.67 -17.37 15.17
CA ASP A 509 11.97 -16.71 15.38
C ASP A 509 13.10 -17.57 14.80
N ALA A 510 14.19 -16.93 14.35
CA ALA A 510 15.36 -17.67 13.92
C ALA A 510 15.98 -18.42 15.11
N THR A 511 16.40 -19.66 14.86
CA THR A 511 17.11 -20.49 15.84
C THR A 511 18.47 -19.89 16.19
N PRO A 512 19.04 -20.18 17.39
CA PRO A 512 20.37 -19.72 17.75
C PRO A 512 21.47 -20.10 16.73
N LYS A 513 21.31 -21.23 16.04
CA LYS A 513 22.22 -21.68 14.98
C LYS A 513 22.13 -20.78 13.75
N GLU A 514 20.91 -20.42 13.34
CA GLU A 514 20.69 -19.48 12.24
C GLU A 514 21.29 -18.13 12.61
N VAL A 515 20.98 -17.59 13.79
CA VAL A 515 21.54 -16.32 14.30
C VAL A 515 23.09 -16.33 14.37
N ALA A 516 23.68 -17.40 14.88
CA ALA A 516 25.13 -17.53 15.07
C ALA A 516 25.94 -17.61 13.76
N GLN A 517 25.30 -17.83 12.61
CA GLN A 517 26.00 -17.79 11.32
C GLN A 517 26.45 -16.37 10.92
N CYS A 518 26.26 -15.36 11.79
CA CYS A 518 26.86 -14.00 11.75
C CYS A 518 26.73 -13.29 10.35
N ASN A 519 25.85 -13.76 9.46
CA ASN A 519 25.51 -13.21 8.14
C ASN A 519 24.21 -12.37 8.17
N PHE A 520 23.90 -11.72 9.29
CA PHE A 520 22.75 -10.81 9.40
C PHE A 520 23.22 -9.39 9.11
N VAL A 521 23.55 -9.12 7.83
CA VAL A 521 23.72 -7.81 7.13
C VAL A 521 25.17 -7.47 6.68
N PRO A 522 25.44 -6.97 5.45
CA PRO A 522 24.55 -6.62 4.33
C PRO A 522 24.84 -7.33 2.98
N SER A 523 23.77 -7.59 2.22
CA SER A 523 23.69 -7.33 0.76
C SER A 523 24.21 -8.31 -0.30
N GLU A 524 24.65 -9.50 0.08
CA GLU A 524 24.75 -10.62 -0.87
C GLU A 524 23.87 -11.74 -0.33
N VAL A 525 22.83 -12.07 -1.10
CA VAL A 525 21.83 -13.08 -0.78
C VAL A 525 22.53 -14.42 -0.58
N HIS A 526 22.94 -14.74 0.64
CA HIS A 526 23.40 -16.07 1.00
C HIS A 526 22.24 -16.82 1.68
N ALA A 527 21.90 -17.94 1.05
CA ALA A 527 20.81 -18.83 1.38
C ALA A 527 20.89 -19.30 2.85
N MET A 528 19.85 -18.98 3.64
CA MET A 528 19.31 -20.03 4.50
C MET A 528 18.80 -21.11 3.56
N GLU A 529 18.99 -22.40 3.88
CA GLU A 529 18.56 -23.53 3.04
C GLU A 529 17.27 -23.18 2.27
N ASP A 530 17.38 -22.93 0.95
CA ASP A 530 16.30 -22.41 0.13
C ASP A 530 15.12 -23.40 0.17
N THR A 531 14.19 -23.22 1.11
CA THR A 531 12.95 -24.00 1.06
C THR A 531 12.13 -23.55 -0.13
N HIS A 532 12.15 -22.24 -0.46
CA HIS A 532 11.43 -21.65 -1.59
C HIS A 532 12.42 -21.01 -2.58
N LYS A 533 12.65 -21.70 -3.71
CA LYS A 533 13.44 -21.17 -4.82
C LYS A 533 12.70 -20.00 -5.47
N ARG A 534 13.45 -19.00 -5.94
CA ARG A 534 12.87 -17.93 -6.76
C ARG A 534 12.09 -18.50 -7.95
N PRO A 535 10.94 -17.90 -8.29
CA PRO A 535 10.17 -18.37 -9.41
C PRO A 535 10.89 -18.03 -10.73
N HIS A 536 10.58 -18.79 -11.78
CA HIS A 536 10.97 -18.42 -13.13
C HIS A 536 10.09 -17.28 -13.63
N CYS A 537 10.65 -16.34 -14.39
CA CYS A 537 9.86 -15.29 -14.99
C CYS A 537 8.83 -15.84 -15.99
N PRO A 538 7.64 -15.21 -16.11
CA PRO A 538 6.64 -15.63 -17.08
C PRO A 538 7.20 -15.65 -18.51
N SER A 539 6.87 -16.70 -19.26
CA SER A 539 7.28 -16.80 -20.67
C SER A 539 6.56 -15.76 -21.54
N GLU A 540 7.07 -15.54 -22.76
CA GLU A 540 6.46 -14.61 -23.70
C GLU A 540 4.97 -14.86 -23.95
N SER A 541 4.63 -16.13 -24.12
CA SER A 541 3.24 -16.57 -24.30
C SER A 541 2.33 -16.28 -23.12
N VAL A 542 2.86 -16.14 -21.90
CA VAL A 542 2.08 -15.84 -20.69
C VAL A 542 1.82 -14.34 -20.63
N TRP A 543 2.84 -13.50 -20.75
CA TRP A 543 2.63 -12.05 -20.68
C TRP A 543 1.83 -11.52 -21.87
N LEU A 544 1.97 -12.10 -23.09
CA LEU A 544 1.11 -11.75 -24.22
C LEU A 544 -0.38 -12.07 -23.95
N LYS A 545 -0.67 -13.16 -23.23
CA LYS A 545 -2.05 -13.48 -22.82
C LYS A 545 -2.58 -12.48 -21.81
N ILE A 546 -1.75 -12.04 -20.86
CA ILE A 546 -2.09 -11.01 -19.88
C ILE A 546 -2.38 -9.69 -20.61
N MET A 547 -1.47 -9.22 -21.45
CA MET A 547 -1.64 -7.99 -22.25
C MET A 547 -2.92 -8.02 -23.08
N LYS A 548 -3.21 -9.15 -23.73
CA LYS A 548 -4.45 -9.34 -24.48
C LYS A 548 -5.68 -9.31 -23.57
N LYS A 549 -5.64 -10.00 -22.42
CA LYS A 549 -6.73 -10.02 -21.43
C LYS A 549 -7.07 -8.60 -20.96
N HIS A 550 -6.06 -7.77 -20.74
CA HIS A 550 -6.21 -6.39 -20.26
C HIS A 550 -6.26 -5.34 -21.37
N ARG A 551 -6.41 -5.75 -22.64
CA ARG A 551 -6.58 -4.86 -23.80
C ARG A 551 -5.49 -3.79 -23.91
N VAL A 552 -4.23 -4.18 -23.71
CA VAL A 552 -3.10 -3.27 -23.81
C VAL A 552 -2.83 -2.88 -25.26
N ASP A 553 -2.82 -1.57 -25.54
CA ASP A 553 -2.65 -1.02 -26.89
C ASP A 553 -1.19 -1.11 -27.38
N LYS A 554 -0.24 -0.69 -26.53
CA LYS A 554 1.20 -0.73 -26.80
C LYS A 554 1.82 -1.83 -25.98
N LEU A 555 2.12 -2.96 -26.64
CA LEU A 555 2.73 -4.12 -26.00
C LEU A 555 4.13 -3.78 -25.49
N SER A 556 4.33 -3.92 -24.19
CA SER A 556 5.64 -3.83 -23.55
C SER A 556 6.22 -5.22 -23.36
N ASN A 557 7.49 -5.39 -23.71
CA ASN A 557 8.16 -6.68 -23.61
C ASN A 557 8.59 -6.97 -22.16
N TRP A 558 7.88 -7.87 -21.48
CA TRP A 558 8.23 -8.28 -20.11
C TRP A 558 9.49 -9.15 -20.03
N THR A 559 10.08 -9.56 -21.16
CA THR A 559 11.37 -10.28 -21.16
C THR A 559 12.57 -9.35 -21.28
N GLN A 560 12.36 -8.03 -21.35
CA GLN A 560 13.41 -7.04 -21.48
C GLN A 560 13.24 -5.94 -20.45
N ILE A 561 14.32 -5.62 -19.74
CA ILE A 561 14.32 -4.53 -18.78
C ILE A 561 14.63 -3.23 -19.52
N PRO A 562 13.84 -2.16 -19.32
CA PRO A 562 14.18 -0.82 -19.79
C PRO A 562 15.63 -0.43 -19.44
N PRO A 563 16.36 0.23 -20.36
CA PRO A 563 17.70 0.71 -20.07
C PRO A 563 17.66 1.79 -18.99
N THR A 564 18.72 1.90 -18.21
CA THR A 564 18.90 3.01 -17.26
C THR A 564 18.88 4.35 -18.02
N PRO A 565 18.07 5.34 -17.61
CA PRO A 565 18.03 6.65 -18.23
C PRO A 565 19.42 7.30 -18.17
N ASN A 566 19.86 7.89 -19.29
CA ASN A 566 21.07 8.71 -19.29
C ASN A 566 20.79 10.00 -18.50
N ALA A 567 21.74 10.44 -17.68
CA ALA A 567 21.67 11.78 -17.09
C ALA A 567 21.80 12.82 -18.21
N THR A 568 20.70 13.45 -18.59
CA THR A 568 20.67 14.51 -19.59
C THR A 568 21.30 15.80 -19.03
N GLN A 569 22.20 16.44 -19.78
CA GLN A 569 22.80 17.74 -19.45
C GLN A 569 21.77 18.89 -19.36
N THR A 570 20.53 18.67 -19.78
CA THR A 570 19.45 19.65 -19.86
C THR A 570 18.61 19.80 -18.59
N ALA A 571 18.98 19.18 -17.48
CA ALA A 571 18.40 19.54 -16.20
C ALA A 571 18.71 21.03 -15.93
N LEU A 572 17.75 21.90 -16.23
CA LEU A 572 17.72 23.32 -15.88
C LEU A 572 17.93 23.52 -14.38
N TRP A 573 17.67 22.47 -13.61
CA TRP A 573 18.15 22.27 -12.25
C TRP A 573 19.52 21.61 -12.36
N ASN A 574 20.57 22.41 -12.19
CA ASN A 574 21.93 21.91 -12.08
C ASN A 574 22.04 21.09 -10.79
N VAL A 575 21.63 19.82 -10.87
CA VAL A 575 21.59 18.84 -9.80
C VAL A 575 23.01 18.32 -9.53
N GLY A 576 23.94 19.22 -9.23
CA GLY A 576 25.36 18.94 -9.05
C GLY A 576 25.73 18.18 -7.77
N GLY A 577 24.79 17.44 -7.15
CA GLY A 577 25.03 16.72 -5.88
C GLY A 577 24.17 15.47 -5.65
N GLN A 578 23.41 14.98 -6.64
CA GLN A 578 22.46 13.86 -6.47
C GLN A 578 22.94 12.52 -7.05
N ALA A 579 24.09 12.50 -7.72
CA ALA A 579 24.75 11.26 -8.15
C ALA A 579 25.81 10.77 -7.14
N GLU A 580 26.15 11.58 -6.14
CA GLU A 580 27.18 11.27 -5.17
C GLU A 580 26.58 10.59 -3.95
N CYS A 581 27.15 9.43 -3.64
CA CYS A 581 26.88 8.72 -2.40
C CYS A 581 27.13 9.64 -1.19
N PRO A 582 26.40 9.47 -0.07
CA PRO A 582 26.65 10.25 1.13
C PRO A 582 28.14 10.21 1.51
N ALA A 583 28.70 11.35 1.90
CA ALA A 583 30.09 11.42 2.34
C ALA A 583 30.29 10.53 3.58
N ALA A 584 31.40 9.80 3.62
CA ALA A 584 31.68 8.83 4.69
C ALA A 584 31.73 9.43 6.11
N GLU A 585 31.86 10.76 6.25
CA GLU A 585 31.89 11.46 7.53
C GLU A 585 30.55 11.40 8.31
N ILE A 586 29.43 11.07 7.66
CA ILE A 586 28.15 10.82 8.35
C ILE A 586 28.16 9.43 9.05
N SER A 587 29.07 8.52 8.67
CA SER A 587 29.14 7.14 9.19
C SER A 587 29.82 7.00 10.55
N THR A 588 30.47 8.03 11.11
CA THR A 588 31.08 7.90 12.44
C THR A 588 30.03 7.74 13.57
N ALA A 589 28.80 8.23 13.37
CA ALA A 589 27.67 7.93 14.26
C ALA A 589 27.16 6.48 14.11
N MET A 590 27.30 5.87 12.92
CA MET A 590 27.03 4.44 12.69
C MET A 590 28.13 3.55 13.30
N GLN A 591 29.40 3.96 13.22
CA GLN A 591 30.52 3.19 13.80
C GLN A 591 30.55 3.25 15.34
N ALA A 592 30.15 4.35 15.96
CA ALA A 592 30.06 4.46 17.41
C ALA A 592 29.03 3.50 18.04
N ASN A 593 28.00 3.10 17.28
CA ASN A 593 26.98 2.15 17.71
C ASN A 593 27.31 0.67 17.36
N ASN A 594 28.38 0.42 16.61
CA ASN A 594 28.86 -0.94 16.28
C ASN A 594 29.91 -1.47 17.28
N LEU A 595 30.18 -0.77 18.38
CA LEU A 595 31.15 -1.17 19.40
C LEU A 595 30.60 -2.11 20.49
N LEU A 596 29.48 -2.79 20.23
CA LEU A 596 28.97 -3.84 21.12
C LEU A 596 28.87 -5.18 20.40
N HIS A 597 29.98 -5.90 20.54
CA HIS A 597 30.15 -7.36 20.56
C HIS A 597 30.62 -8.08 19.28
N ASP A 598 31.93 -8.28 19.28
CA ASP A 598 32.61 -9.53 18.93
C ASP A 598 31.75 -10.78 19.20
N CYS A 599 31.50 -11.55 18.13
CA CYS A 599 30.97 -12.92 18.10
C CYS A 599 31.98 -13.78 18.95
N PRO A 600 31.66 -14.23 20.20
CA PRO A 600 32.70 -14.62 21.17
C PRO A 600 33.09 -16.09 21.09
N TRP A 601 33.58 -16.59 19.95
CA TRP A 601 34.25 -17.90 19.89
C TRP A 601 35.12 -18.00 18.63
N LEU A 602 36.38 -17.56 18.69
CA LEU A 602 37.51 -18.07 17.88
C LEU A 602 38.83 -17.55 18.49
N PRO A 603 39.86 -18.39 18.70
CA PRO A 603 41.11 -17.95 19.34
C PRO A 603 41.97 -17.13 18.36
N HIS A 604 42.39 -15.95 18.81
CA HIS A 604 43.27 -15.03 18.09
C HIS A 604 44.63 -15.66 17.74
N GLY A 605 44.92 -15.76 16.44
CA GLY A 605 46.27 -15.90 15.92
C GLY A 605 46.80 -14.54 15.48
N THR A 606 47.69 -13.95 16.27
CA THR A 606 48.33 -12.66 15.98
C THR A 606 49.54 -12.85 15.06
N TRP A 607 49.56 -12.14 13.93
CA TRP A 607 50.80 -11.65 13.32
C TRP A 607 50.57 -10.22 12.83
N GLY A 608 50.99 -9.25 13.65
CA GLY A 608 51.08 -7.84 13.29
C GLY A 608 52.50 -7.52 12.82
N PHE A 609 52.60 -6.76 11.74
CA PHE A 609 53.78 -5.98 11.41
C PHE A 609 53.43 -4.52 11.65
N ASP A 610 54.21 -3.83 12.48
CA ASP A 610 54.51 -2.42 12.23
C ASP A 610 55.75 -1.89 12.96
N HIS A 611 56.46 -1.01 12.23
CA HIS A 611 57.31 0.13 12.69
C HIS A 611 58.85 -0.08 12.91
N PRO A 612 59.69 0.99 12.83
CA PRO A 612 60.39 1.37 11.59
C PRO A 612 61.92 1.67 11.74
N VAL A 613 62.62 1.72 10.60
CA VAL A 613 63.88 2.44 10.25
C VAL A 613 65.05 2.54 11.26
N THR A 614 66.22 1.98 10.91
CA THR A 614 67.52 2.69 10.89
C THR A 614 68.58 1.95 10.07
N LEU A 615 69.43 2.72 9.38
CA LEU A 615 70.41 2.31 8.38
C LEU A 615 71.73 1.77 8.98
N ASN A 616 72.40 0.95 8.15
CA ASN A 616 73.86 0.79 7.96
C ASN A 616 74.60 -0.39 8.67
N PRO A 617 75.75 -0.88 8.12
CA PRO A 617 75.77 -2.01 7.18
C PRO A 617 76.82 -3.12 7.51
N LYS A 618 76.83 -4.18 6.69
CA LYS A 618 77.86 -5.26 6.47
C LYS A 618 77.63 -6.59 7.22
N PRO A 619 78.28 -7.71 6.82
CA PRO A 619 78.48 -8.25 5.46
C PRO A 619 78.15 -9.77 5.35
N TYR A 620 77.86 -10.23 4.12
CA TYR A 620 78.19 -11.56 3.57
C TYR A 620 77.79 -12.85 4.34
N THR A 621 77.00 -13.73 3.70
CA THR A 621 77.54 -14.92 3.00
C THR A 621 76.46 -15.68 2.23
N LEU A 622 76.93 -16.31 1.15
CA LEU A 622 76.21 -16.97 0.07
C LEU A 622 75.80 -18.42 0.41
N ASN A 623 74.71 -18.85 -0.25
CA ASN A 623 74.47 -20.19 -0.85
C ASN A 623 74.13 -21.39 0.07
N PRO A 624 73.52 -22.45 -0.49
CA PRO A 624 72.36 -22.51 -1.40
C PRO A 624 71.33 -23.60 -0.98
N LYS A 625 70.14 -23.52 -1.58
CA LYS A 625 69.19 -24.56 -2.07
C LYS A 625 69.54 -26.06 -1.89
N PRO A 626 68.55 -26.99 -1.86
CA PRO A 626 67.45 -27.12 -2.84
C PRO A 626 66.16 -26.37 -2.52
#